data_AF-A0A7R9XZ88-F1
#
_entry.id   AF-A0A7R9XZ88-F1
#
_cell.length_a   1.000
_cell.length_b   1.000
_cell.length_c   1.000
_cell.angle_alpha   90.00
_cell.angle_beta   90.00
_cell.angle_gamma   90.00
#
_symmetry.space_group_name_H-M   'P 1'
#
loop_
_entity.id
_entity.type
_entity.pdbx_description
1 polymer ?
#
loop_
_entity_poly.entity_id
_entity_poly.type
_entity_poly.pdbx_seq_one_letter_code
_entity_poly.pdbx_strand_id
1 'polypeptide(L)'
;SYSFSCTMMEIYNDKVRDLLEPDAANPKPHDIRQGADGTPYVTDLERVNVSSTMDVMAVMRVGGAARKTGQTDMNATSSRSHLIFTITVTATSKTNAGRGEVTTS
;
A
#
# COMPACT_ATOMS: atom_id res chain seq x y z
N SER A 1 18.84 -4.50 -8.38
CA SER A 1 17.52 -4.94 -8.86
C SER A 1 16.48 -3.94 -8.44
N TYR A 2 15.40 -3.82 -9.20
CA TYR A 2 14.24 -3.03 -8.82
C TYR A 2 13.05 -3.97 -8.60
N SER A 3 12.24 -3.69 -7.59
CA SER A 3 10.94 -4.31 -7.39
C SER A 3 9.88 -3.24 -7.16
N PHE A 4 8.65 -3.54 -7.57
CA PHE A 4 7.53 -2.61 -7.53
C PHE A 4 6.37 -3.27 -6.79
N SER A 5 5.68 -2.49 -5.97
CA SER A 5 4.46 -2.93 -5.32
C SER A 5 3.48 -1.77 -5.18
N CYS A 6 2.20 -2.09 -5.04
CA CYS A 6 1.12 -1.12 -4.91
C CYS A 6 0.33 -1.35 -3.63
N THR A 7 -0.16 -0.25 -3.05
CA THR A 7 -1.20 -0.24 -2.02
C THR A 7 -2.30 0.73 -2.45
N MET A 8 -3.54 0.47 -2.02
CA MET A 8 -4.69 1.33 -2.33
C MET A 8 -5.63 1.38 -1.13
N MET A 9 -5.88 2.57 -0.59
CA MET A 9 -6.73 2.75 0.58
C MET A 9 -7.66 3.94 0.43
N GLU A 10 -8.77 3.89 1.16
CA GLU A 10 -9.70 4.99 1.33
C GLU A 10 -9.69 5.46 2.78
N ILE A 11 -9.68 6.78 2.98
CA ILE A 11 -9.89 7.40 4.29
C ILE A 11 -11.26 8.05 4.27
N TYR A 12 -12.14 7.62 5.18
CA TYR A 12 -13.48 8.17 5.36
C TYR A 12 -13.78 8.33 6.84
N ASN A 13 -14.12 9.55 7.28
CA ASN A 13 -14.43 9.86 8.68
C ASN A 13 -13.36 9.34 9.65
N ASP A 14 -12.09 9.66 9.37
CA ASP A 14 -10.89 9.23 10.09
C ASP A 14 -10.68 7.71 10.20
N LYS A 15 -11.44 6.91 9.44
CA LYS A 15 -11.24 5.46 9.33
C LYS A 15 -10.54 5.12 8.04
N VAL A 16 -9.51 4.28 8.15
CA VAL A 16 -8.82 3.71 7.01
C VAL A 16 -9.50 2.42 6.58
N ARG A 17 -9.71 2.28 5.28
CA ARG A 17 -10.17 1.06 4.64
C ARG A 17 -9.18 0.66 3.55
N ASP A 18 -8.68 -0.55 3.62
CA ASP A 18 -7.90 -1.12 2.54
C ASP A 18 -8.82 -1.53 1.39
N LEU A 19 -8.48 -1.12 0.17
CA LEU A 19 -9.25 -1.40 -1.04
C LEU A 19 -8.72 -2.62 -1.81
N LEU A 20 -7.58 -3.18 -1.38
CA LEU A 20 -6.98 -4.39 -1.95
C LEU A 20 -7.14 -5.62 -1.06
N GLU A 21 -7.74 -5.47 0.12
CA GLU A 21 -7.97 -6.57 1.05
C GLU A 21 -8.80 -7.70 0.39
N PRO A 22 -8.32 -8.96 0.39
CA PRO A 22 -9.01 -10.07 -0.28
C PRO A 22 -10.32 -10.48 0.39
N ASP A 23 -10.39 -10.42 1.72
CA ASP A 23 -11.57 -10.79 2.50
C ASP A 23 -12.28 -9.53 3.01
N ALA A 24 -13.14 -8.97 2.16
CA ALA A 24 -13.96 -7.82 2.53
C ALA A 24 -15.03 -8.15 3.61
N ALA A 25 -15.30 -9.43 3.91
CA ALA A 25 -16.26 -9.82 4.93
C ALA A 25 -15.67 -9.72 6.35
N ASN A 26 -14.35 -9.90 6.49
CA ASN A 26 -13.62 -9.80 7.76
C ASN A 26 -12.41 -8.87 7.62
N PRO A 27 -12.62 -7.56 7.47
CA PRO A 27 -11.54 -6.63 7.24
C PRO A 27 -10.60 -6.53 8.45
N LYS A 28 -9.30 -6.48 8.19
CA LYS A 28 -8.29 -6.24 9.22
C LYS A 28 -8.38 -4.80 9.73
N PRO A 29 -8.09 -4.56 11.03
CA PRO A 29 -7.96 -3.20 11.53
C PRO A 29 -6.68 -2.55 10.99
N HIS A 30 -6.78 -1.29 10.59
CA HIS A 30 -5.67 -0.48 10.10
C HIS A 30 -5.52 0.78 10.95
N ASP A 31 -4.34 0.97 11.55
CA ASP A 31 -4.03 2.14 12.36
C ASP A 31 -3.07 3.07 11.62
N ILE A 32 -3.22 4.38 11.85
CA ILE A 32 -2.22 5.36 11.45
C ILE A 32 -1.16 5.41 12.56
N ARG A 33 0.08 5.07 12.23
CA ARG A 33 1.24 5.11 13.13
C ARG A 33 2.30 6.05 12.58
N GLN A 34 3.26 6.41 13.43
CA GLN A 34 4.38 7.26 13.03
C GLN A 34 5.66 6.42 12.97
N GLY A 35 6.38 6.50 11.85
CA GLY A 35 7.68 5.87 11.66
C GLY A 35 8.76 6.54 12.51
N ALA A 36 9.93 5.90 12.62
CA ALA A 36 11.07 6.43 13.37
C ALA A 36 11.60 7.77 12.83
N ASP A 37 11.32 8.06 11.56
CA ASP A 37 11.63 9.30 10.86
C ASP A 37 10.54 10.39 11.02
N GLY A 38 9.46 10.09 11.74
CA GLY A 38 8.32 10.97 11.90
C GLY A 38 7.26 10.86 10.80
N THR A 39 7.47 10.01 9.78
CA THR A 39 6.53 9.86 8.65
C THR A 39 5.33 9.01 9.07
N PRO A 40 4.08 9.48 8.88
CA PRO A 40 2.91 8.65 9.16
C PRO A 40 2.80 7.51 8.14
N TYR A 41 2.44 6.31 8.62
CA TYR A 41 2.15 5.15 7.80
C TYR A 41 0.93 4.41 8.33
N VAL A 42 0.26 3.68 7.44
CA VAL A 42 -0.87 2.82 7.81
C VAL A 42 -0.38 1.39 7.99
N THR A 43 -0.82 0.72 9.05
CA THR A 43 -0.41 -0.65 9.35
C THR A 43 -1.15 -1.67 8.50
N ASP A 44 -0.47 -2.78 8.20
CA ASP A 44 -1.07 -4.00 7.66
C ASP A 44 -1.85 -3.85 6.33
N LEU A 45 -1.56 -2.80 5.55
CA LEU A 45 -2.09 -2.65 4.19
C LEU A 45 -1.64 -3.81 3.30
N GLU A 46 -2.59 -4.34 2.55
CA GLU A 46 -2.37 -5.32 1.50
C GLU A 46 -1.50 -4.71 0.40
N ARG A 47 -0.39 -5.41 0.12
CA ARG A 47 0.64 -4.96 -0.81
C ARG A 47 0.70 -5.93 -1.98
N VAL A 48 0.33 -5.42 -3.15
CA VAL A 48 0.32 -6.22 -4.38
C VAL A 48 1.61 -5.97 -5.16
N ASN A 49 2.42 -7.01 -5.36
CA ASN A 49 3.58 -6.93 -6.23
C ASN A 49 3.16 -6.75 -7.69
N VAL A 50 3.86 -5.88 -8.41
CA VAL A 50 3.58 -5.59 -9.82
C VAL A 50 4.86 -5.65 -10.63
N SER A 51 4.73 -6.09 -11.88
CA SER A 51 5.85 -6.24 -12.82
C SER A 51 5.60 -5.49 -14.14
N SER A 52 4.37 -5.06 -14.38
CA SER A 52 3.96 -4.34 -15.58
C SER A 52 2.97 -3.23 -15.28
N THR A 53 2.82 -2.30 -16.22
CA THR A 53 1.74 -1.30 -16.17
C THR A 53 0.36 -1.94 -16.22
N MET A 54 0.23 -3.11 -16.87
CA MET A 54 -1.03 -3.86 -16.91
C MET A 54 -1.42 -4.38 -15.52
N ASP A 55 -0.45 -4.83 -14.73
CA ASP A 55 -0.66 -5.26 -13.34
C ASP A 55 -1.15 -4.09 -12.50
N VAL A 56 -0.52 -2.91 -12.63
CA VAL A 56 -0.93 -1.68 -11.94
C VAL A 56 -2.37 -1.32 -12.29
N MET A 57 -2.73 -1.36 -13.58
CA MET A 57 -4.10 -1.08 -14.03
C MET A 57 -5.11 -2.12 -13.51
N ALA A 58 -4.69 -3.38 -13.33
CA ALA A 58 -5.53 -4.42 -12.73
C ALA A 58 -5.79 -4.11 -11.24
N VAL A 59 -4.76 -3.72 -10.49
CA VAL A 59 -4.89 -3.28 -9.09
C VAL A 59 -5.86 -2.10 -8.96
N MET A 60 -5.72 -1.08 -9.83
CA MET A 60 -6.64 0.06 -9.83
C MET A 60 -8.09 -0.33 -10.12
N ARG A 61 -8.32 -1.31 -11.01
CA ARG A 61 -9.68 -1.83 -11.29
C ARG A 61 -10.26 -2.55 -10.07
N VAL A 62 -9.48 -3.39 -9.42
CA VAL A 62 -9.89 -4.12 -8.21
C VAL A 62 -10.26 -3.14 -7.09
N GLY A 63 -9.36 -2.23 -6.73
CA GLY A 63 -9.63 -1.26 -5.67
C GLY A 63 -10.73 -0.26 -6.03
N GLY A 64 -10.88 0.07 -7.33
CA GLY A 64 -11.99 0.87 -7.81
C GLY A 64 -13.35 0.18 -7.66
N ALA A 65 -13.42 -1.13 -7.86
CA ALA A 65 -14.62 -1.92 -7.62
C ALA A 65 -14.94 -2.02 -6.12
N ALA A 66 -13.94 -2.30 -5.28
CA ALA A 66 -14.10 -2.35 -3.82
C ALA A 66 -14.57 -1.01 -3.23
N ARG A 67 -14.08 0.11 -3.78
CA ARG A 67 -14.55 1.44 -3.38
C ARG A 67 -16.03 1.66 -3.74
N LYS A 68 -16.46 1.21 -4.93
CA LYS A 68 -17.86 1.36 -5.36
C LYS A 68 -18.81 0.55 -4.48
N THR A 69 -18.46 -0.68 -4.12
CA THR A 69 -19.30 -1.51 -3.23
C THR A 69 -19.35 -0.96 -1.81
N GLY A 70 -18.28 -0.32 -1.32
CA GLY A 70 -18.30 0.41 -0.04
C GLY A 70 -19.27 1.60 -0.01
N GLN A 71 -19.49 2.27 -1.15
CA GLN A 71 -20.40 3.41 -1.23
C GLN A 71 -21.89 3.02 -1.24
N THR A 72 -22.22 1.78 -1.58
CA THR A 72 -23.61 1.29 -1.57
C THR A 72 -24.13 0.92 -0.17
N ASP A 73 -23.25 0.70 0.81
CA ASP A 73 -23.64 0.16 2.13
C ASP A 73 -23.95 1.20 3.23
N MET A 74 -23.80 2.51 2.98
CA MET A 74 -24.44 3.58 3.77
C MET A 74 -24.05 4.94 3.17
N ASN A 75 -24.97 5.55 2.41
CA ASN A 75 -24.94 6.93 1.92
C ASN A 75 -23.70 7.35 1.09
N ALA A 76 -23.92 7.41 -0.22
CA ALA A 76 -23.02 8.00 -1.21
C ALA A 76 -22.49 9.37 -0.78
N THR A 77 -21.19 9.48 -0.51
CA THR A 77 -20.48 10.76 -0.71
C THR A 77 -18.99 10.52 -0.97
N SER A 78 -18.65 10.32 -2.24
CA SER A 78 -17.27 10.29 -2.73
C SER A 78 -16.49 11.60 -2.52
N SER A 79 -17.16 12.70 -2.13
CA SER A 79 -16.50 13.97 -1.79
C SER A 79 -15.99 14.06 -0.35
N ARG A 80 -16.39 13.12 0.53
CA ARG A 80 -15.92 13.05 1.93
C ARG A 80 -14.87 11.97 2.15
N SER A 81 -14.53 11.20 1.11
CA SER A 81 -13.49 10.19 1.19
C SER A 81 -12.28 10.55 0.35
N HIS A 82 -11.10 10.32 0.90
CA HIS A 82 -9.83 10.48 0.21
C HIS A 82 -9.35 9.13 -0.28
N LEU A 83 -9.10 9.01 -1.58
CA LEU A 83 -8.49 7.83 -2.18
C LEU A 83 -6.99 8.03 -2.30
N ILE A 84 -6.20 7.09 -1.76
CA ILE A 84 -4.75 7.12 -1.83
C ILE A 84 -4.30 5.84 -2.52
N PHE A 85 -3.59 6.02 -3.64
CA PHE A 85 -2.94 4.94 -4.36
C PHE A 85 -1.43 5.18 -4.33
N THR A 86 -0.66 4.20 -3.86
CA THR A 86 0.78 4.34 -3.66
C THR A 86 1.52 3.24 -4.41
N ILE A 87 2.48 3.65 -5.25
CA ILE A 87 3.45 2.73 -5.86
C ILE A 87 4.75 2.83 -5.06
N THR A 88 5.17 1.72 -4.46
CA THR A 88 6.45 1.61 -3.77
C THR A 88 7.48 0.99 -4.72
N VAL A 89 8.59 1.70 -4.94
CA VAL A 89 9.74 1.21 -5.71
C VAL A 89 10.87 0.88 -4.74
N THR A 90 11.36 -0.36 -4.76
CA THR A 90 12.53 -0.78 -3.98
C THR A 90 13.70 -1.02 -4.91
N ALA A 91 14.81 -0.32 -4.67
CA ALA A 91 16.05 -0.48 -5.41
C ALA A 91 17.09 -1.16 -4.53
N THR A 92 17.51 -2.37 -4.90
CA THR A 92 18.60 -3.09 -4.22
C THR A 92 19.87 -2.98 -5.06
N SER A 93 20.89 -2.29 -4.54
CA SER A 93 22.21 -2.31 -5.17
C SER A 93 22.91 -3.63 -4.88
N LYS A 94 23.50 -4.25 -5.90
CA LYS A 94 24.46 -5.33 -5.70
C LYS A 94 25.83 -4.68 -5.46
N THR A 95 26.00 -4.02 -4.32
CA THR A 95 27.36 -3.75 -3.86
C THR A 95 28.00 -5.10 -3.56
N ASN A 96 29.00 -5.48 -4.36
CA ASN A 96 29.85 -6.61 -4.04
C ASN A 96 30.42 -6.39 -2.64
N ALA A 97 29.86 -7.06 -1.62
CA ALA A 97 30.51 -7.23 -0.34
C ALA A 97 31.72 -8.16 -0.55
N GLY A 98 32.81 -7.57 -1.04
CA GLY A 98 34.03 -8.25 -1.44
C GLY A 98 35.20 -7.29 -1.45
N ARG A 99 35.53 -6.71 -0.28
CA ARG A 99 36.83 -6.15 0.15
C ARG A 99 36.58 -5.29 1.42
N GLY A 100 37.20 -5.51 2.56
CA GLY A 100 38.18 -6.51 2.96
C GLY A 100 38.18 -6.61 4.49
N GLU A 101 38.38 -7.82 4.99
CA GLU A 101 38.82 -8.04 6.35
C GLU A 101 40.27 -7.54 6.45
N VAL A 102 40.46 -6.33 7.00
CA VAL A 102 41.75 -5.89 7.54
C VAL A 102 41.44 -5.09 8.80
N THR A 103 41.59 -5.72 9.95
CA THR A 103 42.04 -5.02 11.15
C THR A 103 43.23 -5.80 11.67
N THR A 104 44.39 -5.22 11.37
CA THR A 104 45.70 -5.59 11.89
C THR A 104 45.84 -5.02 13.30
N SER A 105 46.36 -5.85 14.20
CA SER A 105 46.97 -5.60 15.53
C SER A 105 46.16 -4.83 16.59
#